data_AF-A0A357N9F1-F1
#
_entry.id   AF-A0A357N9F1-F1
#
_cell.length_a   1.000
_cell.length_b   1.000
_cell.length_c   1.000
_cell.angle_alpha   90.00
_cell.angle_beta   90.00
_cell.angle_gamma   90.00
#
_symmetry.space_group_name_H-M   'P 1'
#
loop_
_entity.id
_entity.type
_entity.pdbx_description
1 polymer ?
#
loop_
_entity_poly.entity_id
_entity_poly.type
_entity_poly.pdbx_seq_one_letter_code
_entity_poly.pdbx_strand_id
1 'polypeptide(L)'
;GTKVFALAGKINNTGIVEVPMGTTLREIVFEIGGGIPRKKQFKAVQTGGPSGGCIPADFLDTPVDYDSLGALGAIMGSGGMIVMDEDTCMV
;
A
#
# COMPACT_ATOMS: atom_id res chain seq x y z
N GLY A 1 -4.33 -8.64 15.41
CA GLY A 1 -2.93 -9.10 15.38
C GLY A 1 -2.10 -8.13 14.58
N THR A 2 -0.83 -8.44 14.32
CA THR A 2 0.03 -7.66 13.42
C THR A 2 0.14 -8.35 12.06
N LYS A 3 0.55 -7.59 11.05
CA LYS A 3 0.86 -8.09 9.72
C LYS A 3 2.18 -7.49 9.26
N VAL A 4 3.00 -8.33 8.65
CA VAL A 4 4.27 -7.94 8.04
C VAL A 4 4.03 -7.62 6.56
N PHE A 5 4.49 -6.45 6.12
CA PHE A 5 4.49 -6.01 4.74
C PHE A 5 5.90 -5.80 4.20
N ALA A 6 6.11 -6.21 2.95
CA ALA A 6 7.28 -5.82 2.16
C ALA A 6 6.93 -4.59 1.34
N LEU A 7 7.40 -3.42 1.79
CA LEU A 7 7.24 -2.13 1.12
C LEU A 7 8.26 -1.96 0.01
N ALA A 8 7.76 -1.76 -1.21
CA ALA A 8 8.57 -1.55 -2.41
C ALA A 8 7.90 -0.55 -3.37
N GLY A 9 8.57 -0.25 -4.49
CA GLY A 9 8.07 0.65 -5.52
C GLY A 9 8.52 2.10 -5.32
N LYS A 10 7.62 3.05 -5.58
CA LYS A 10 7.85 4.50 -5.51
C LYS A 10 7.65 5.01 -4.08
N ILE A 11 8.51 4.58 -3.15
CA ILE A 11 8.45 4.94 -1.73
C ILE A 11 9.85 5.26 -1.18
N ASN A 12 9.97 6.19 -0.23
CA ASN A 12 11.27 6.62 0.30
C ASN A 12 11.94 5.53 1.17
N ASN A 13 11.16 4.92 2.06
CA ASN A 13 11.64 3.88 2.96
C ASN A 13 11.14 2.51 2.47
N THR A 14 11.97 1.81 1.72
CA THR A 14 11.71 0.41 1.31
C THR A 14 12.20 -0.56 2.37
N GLY A 15 11.52 -1.69 2.53
CA GLY A 15 11.94 -2.73 3.46
C GLY A 15 10.79 -3.57 3.96
N ILE A 16 10.99 -4.17 5.13
CA ILE A 16 9.97 -4.95 5.82
C ILE A 16 9.44 -4.12 6.99
N VAL A 17 8.13 -3.99 7.08
CA VAL A 17 7.45 -3.30 8.18
C VAL A 17 6.42 -4.20 8.80
N GLU A 18 6.34 -4.21 10.12
CA GLU A 18 5.30 -4.89 10.85
C GLU A 18 4.34 -3.84 11.42
N VAL A 19 3.05 -3.96 11.09
CA VAL A 19 2.02 -3.00 11.50
C VAL A 19 0.85 -3.73 12.17
N PRO A 20 0.16 -3.08 13.12
CA PRO A 20 -1.13 -3.56 13.60
C PRO A 20 -2.13 -3.70 12.44
N MET A 21 -2.96 -4.74 12.49
CA MET A 21 -4.13 -4.81 11.60
C MET A 21 -5.05 -3.62 11.88
N GLY A 22 -5.58 -3.02 10.81
CA GLY A 22 -6.39 -1.80 10.87
C GLY A 22 -5.61 -0.50 10.69
N THR A 23 -4.26 -0.53 10.69
CA THR A 23 -3.45 0.62 10.25
C THR A 23 -3.83 0.98 8.81
N THR A 24 -4.00 2.27 8.54
CA THR A 24 -4.45 2.74 7.22
C THR A 24 -3.33 2.68 6.17
N LEU A 25 -3.70 2.60 4.89
CA LEU A 25 -2.72 2.71 3.80
C LEU A 25 -1.96 4.05 3.87
N ARG A 26 -2.62 5.14 4.30
CA ARG A 26 -1.99 6.45 4.51
C ARG A 26 -0.84 6.36 5.51
N GLU A 27 -1.08 5.81 6.68
CA GLU A 27 -0.07 5.69 7.74
C GLU A 27 1.11 4.84 7.25
N ILE A 28 0.82 3.72 6.59
CA ILE A 28 1.88 2.84 6.06
C ILE A 28 2.71 3.55 5.00
N VAL A 29 2.09 4.26 4.06
CA VAL A 29 2.79 4.90 2.94
C VAL A 29 3.54 6.16 3.37
N PHE A 30 2.89 7.05 4.12
CA PHE A 30 3.42 8.38 4.41
C PHE A 30 4.18 8.46 5.73
N GLU A 31 3.67 7.86 6.80
CA GLU A 31 4.31 7.93 8.12
C GLU A 31 5.45 6.92 8.23
N ILE A 32 5.22 5.66 7.85
CA ILE A 32 6.23 4.59 7.93
C ILE A 32 7.12 4.60 6.69
N GLY A 33 6.50 4.62 5.51
CA GLY A 33 7.18 4.60 4.21
C GLY A 33 7.87 5.92 3.85
N GLY A 34 7.62 7.00 4.60
CA GLY A 34 8.19 8.32 4.32
C GLY A 34 7.65 8.98 3.06
N GLY A 35 6.55 8.48 2.50
CA GLY A 35 5.89 9.01 1.32
C GLY A 35 6.64 8.73 0.00
N ILE A 36 6.25 9.48 -1.04
CA ILE A 36 6.73 9.27 -2.39
C ILE A 36 8.03 10.05 -2.63
N PRO A 37 9.05 9.46 -3.30
CA PRO A 37 10.26 10.16 -3.67
C PRO A 37 10.00 11.47 -4.41
N ARG A 38 10.81 12.48 -4.07
CA ARG A 38 10.70 13.84 -4.66
C ARG A 38 9.37 14.54 -4.41
N LYS A 39 8.60 14.12 -3.37
CA LYS A 39 7.29 14.70 -3.01
C LYS A 39 6.26 14.64 -4.15
N LYS A 40 6.38 13.64 -5.01
CA LYS A 40 5.37 13.38 -6.05
C LYS A 40 4.04 12.92 -5.46
N GLN A 41 3.00 12.91 -6.29
CA GLN A 41 1.69 12.43 -5.88
C GLN A 41 1.65 10.90 -5.83
N PHE A 42 1.00 10.38 -4.79
CA PHE A 42 0.62 8.97 -4.70
C PHE A 42 -0.49 8.68 -5.71
N LYS A 43 -0.34 7.63 -6.50
CA LYS A 43 -1.33 7.22 -7.49
C LYS A 43 -2.14 6.02 -7.01
N ALA A 44 -1.44 4.97 -6.61
CA ALA A 44 -2.05 3.72 -6.18
C ALA A 44 -1.06 2.88 -5.36
N VAL A 45 -1.60 1.89 -4.67
CA VAL A 45 -0.83 0.83 -4.03
C VAL A 45 -1.38 -0.52 -4.43
N GLN A 46 -0.50 -1.43 -4.81
CA GLN A 46 -0.86 -2.81 -5.08
C GLN A 46 -0.58 -3.64 -3.82
N THR A 47 -1.59 -4.35 -3.34
CA THR A 47 -1.46 -5.30 -2.23
C THR A 47 -1.68 -6.72 -2.72
N GLY A 48 -1.18 -7.72 -2.00
CA GLY A 48 -1.46 -9.12 -2.30
C GLY A 48 -0.76 -9.68 -3.56
N GLY A 49 0.24 -8.98 -4.08
CA GLY A 49 0.99 -9.38 -5.28
C GLY A 49 0.21 -9.13 -6.58
N PRO A 50 0.65 -9.68 -7.73
CA PRO A 50 0.02 -9.48 -9.04
C PRO A 50 -1.48 -9.80 -9.06
N SER A 51 -1.93 -10.68 -8.18
CA SER A 51 -3.33 -11.13 -8.09
C SER A 51 -4.22 -10.24 -7.23
N GLY A 52 -3.66 -9.25 -6.51
CA GLY A 52 -4.38 -8.55 -5.45
C GLY A 52 -4.90 -7.16 -5.77
N GLY A 53 -4.82 -6.73 -7.03
CA GLY A 53 -5.40 -5.47 -7.50
C GLY A 53 -4.63 -4.22 -7.06
N CYS A 54 -5.02 -3.07 -7.61
CA CYS A 54 -4.43 -1.76 -7.31
C CYS A 54 -5.49 -0.88 -6.62
N ILE A 55 -5.17 -0.40 -5.42
CA ILE A 55 -6.01 0.48 -4.62
C ILE A 55 -5.62 1.92 -4.95
N PRO A 56 -6.50 2.74 -5.56
CA PRO A 56 -6.17 4.10 -5.97
C PRO A 56 -6.17 5.07 -4.78
N ALA A 57 -5.62 6.27 -5.01
CA ALA A 57 -5.48 7.35 -4.03
C ALA A 57 -6.77 7.70 -3.26
N ASP A 58 -7.94 7.54 -3.87
CA ASP A 58 -9.24 7.83 -3.24
C ASP A 58 -9.53 6.94 -2.02
N PHE A 59 -8.86 5.79 -1.91
CA PHE A 59 -9.02 4.82 -0.83
C PHE A 59 -7.81 4.76 0.10
N LEU A 60 -6.97 5.79 0.11
CA LEU A 60 -5.76 5.84 0.93
C LEU A 60 -6.04 5.77 2.44
N ASP A 61 -7.24 6.15 2.87
CA ASP A 61 -7.67 6.04 4.27
C ASP A 61 -8.26 4.66 4.63
N THR A 62 -8.20 3.69 3.72
CA THR A 62 -8.70 2.34 3.97
C THR A 62 -7.84 1.63 5.03
N PRO A 63 -8.46 1.07 6.08
CA PRO A 63 -7.77 0.21 7.04
C PRO A 63 -7.22 -1.05 6.38
N VAL A 64 -6.00 -1.45 6.75
CA VAL A 64 -5.40 -2.69 6.27
C VAL A 64 -5.82 -3.86 7.15
N ASP A 65 -6.91 -4.49 6.74
CA ASP A 65 -7.45 -5.74 7.27
C ASP A 65 -8.10 -6.57 6.14
N TYR A 66 -8.52 -7.80 6.44
CA TYR A 66 -9.06 -8.71 5.41
C TYR A 66 -10.38 -8.21 4.80
N ASP A 67 -11.27 -7.64 5.60
CA ASP A 67 -12.63 -7.29 5.17
C ASP A 67 -12.61 -5.98 4.38
N SER A 68 -11.89 -4.97 4.88
CA SER A 68 -11.74 -3.66 4.25
C SER A 68 -11.06 -3.76 2.89
N LEU A 69 -9.97 -4.55 2.78
CA LEU A 69 -9.31 -4.77 1.50
C LEU A 69 -10.17 -5.62 0.55
N GLY A 70 -10.83 -6.66 1.07
CA GLY A 70 -11.72 -7.51 0.29
C GLY A 70 -12.90 -6.74 -0.32
N ALA A 71 -13.45 -5.76 0.40
CA ALA A 71 -14.52 -4.89 -0.08
C ALA A 71 -14.12 -4.04 -1.30
N LEU A 72 -12.82 -3.75 -1.46
CA LEU A 72 -12.28 -3.05 -2.63
C LEU A 72 -11.88 -3.99 -3.78
N GLY A 73 -12.12 -5.31 -3.64
CA GLY A 73 -11.63 -6.31 -4.58
C GLY A 73 -10.11 -6.51 -4.51
N ALA A 74 -9.45 -5.94 -3.50
CA ALA A 74 -8.06 -6.18 -3.21
C ALA A 74 -7.90 -7.35 -2.25
N ILE A 75 -6.68 -7.90 -2.15
CA ILE A 75 -6.39 -8.95 -1.18
C ILE A 75 -5.16 -8.58 -0.35
N MET A 76 -5.16 -8.98 0.92
CA MET A 76 -4.00 -8.80 1.79
C MET A 76 -2.80 -9.68 1.35
N GLY A 77 -3.11 -10.89 0.86
CA GLY A 77 -2.15 -11.86 0.31
C GLY A 77 -0.93 -12.12 1.20
N SER A 78 0.25 -12.32 0.58
CA SER A 78 1.49 -12.62 1.29
C SER A 78 2.03 -11.44 2.12
N GLY A 79 1.58 -10.21 1.84
CA GLY A 79 2.10 -8.99 2.44
C GLY A 79 3.01 -8.17 1.52
N GLY A 80 3.06 -8.44 0.21
CA GLY A 80 3.70 -7.53 -0.73
C GLY A 80 2.89 -6.23 -0.90
N MET A 81 3.55 -5.08 -0.81
CA MET A 81 2.93 -3.76 -1.01
C MET A 81 3.80 -2.91 -1.94
N ILE A 82 3.33 -2.67 -3.16
CA ILE A 82 4.04 -1.92 -4.19
C ILE A 82 3.36 -0.56 -4.39
N VAL A 83 4.07 0.52 -4.07
CA VAL A 83 3.58 1.89 -4.19
C VAL A 83 3.87 2.48 -5.56
N MET A 84 2.93 3.22 -6.12
CA MET A 84 3.02 3.85 -7.45
C MET A 84 2.82 5.37 -7.35
N ASP A 85 3.56 6.12 -8.17
CA ASP A 85 3.45 7.58 -8.29
C ASP A 85 2.66 7.99 -9.54
N GLU A 86 2.40 9.29 -9.68
CA GLU A 86 1.66 9.88 -10.81
C GLU A 86 2.20 9.52 -12.20
N ASP A 87 3.52 9.32 -12.31
CA ASP A 87 4.20 8.96 -13.57
C ASP A 87 4.08 7.46 -13.93
N THR A 88 3.57 6.63 -13.02
CA THR A 88 3.48 5.19 -13.24
C THR A 88 2.34 4.88 -14.23
N CYS A 89 2.66 4.29 -15.39
CA CYS A 89 1.64 3.80 -16.32
C CYS A 89 0.95 2.55 -15.77
N MET A 90 -0.38 2.49 -15.86
CA MET A 90 -1.16 1.32 -15.40
C MET A 90 -1.37 0.26 -16.50
N VAL A 91 -0.95 0.57 -17.73
CA VAL A 91 -1.12 -0.24 -18.95
C VAL A 91 0.25 -0.55 -19.54
#